data_AF-A0A139WWZ7-F1
#
_entry.id   AF-A0A139WWZ7-F1
#
_cell.length_a   1.000
_cell.length_b   1.000
_cell.length_c   1.000
_cell.angle_alpha   90.00
_cell.angle_beta   90.00
_cell.angle_gamma   90.00
#
_symmetry.space_group_name_H-M   'P 1'
#
loop_
_entity.id
_entity.type
_entity.pdbx_description
1 polymer ?
#
loop_
_entity_poly.entity_id
_entity_poly.type
_entity_poly.pdbx_seq_one_letter_code
_entity_poly.pdbx_strand_id
1 'polypeptide(L)'
;MGRIFLSAAHGGKEASGIDPGSIAGGTNEAKEMILLRDLIVSELRARNFEVFTVPDDLSAPQTIAWINSRARQKDVALEIHCDTASNPSVRGASVFYITNNEDRKSHAELLLVGLLRRVPQLPNRGVKSDAMSSMGSLTFCRQTSVPSLSIQVGFLSSPDDRTLLQTRRRDFAAGIAEGLVSWCREVDSGTDTGQEPATYQAINININGQNYSEQGILINSNAYIPIDLVDRLRIDLSKAPNVRRVTYRRVVYVKAVELREFSISISWEASRRTLSLRSILQICPAQIDRIMSHGNASEVQLQIFLRNNNDNAIVQFPDLPKLYREEAALEGVNYDTAFCQMCLETEFLQFGGDIRAEQNNFAGLGTIGGGTEAASFESARIGVRAHIQHLKAYASLEPLVQEVVDPRFQFVTRGIASTINQLSGRWSADLEYGNKITAMLKRLYESAGLL
;
A
#
# COMPACT_ATOMS: atom_id res chain seq x y z
N MET A 1 8.28 -28.90 -10.41
CA MET A 1 7.25 -28.00 -9.89
C MET A 1 7.79 -27.34 -8.66
N GLY A 2 7.68 -26.02 -8.59
CA GLY A 2 7.93 -25.28 -7.34
C GLY A 2 6.95 -25.67 -6.24
N ARG A 3 7.35 -25.43 -4.99
CA ARG A 3 6.54 -25.65 -3.79
C ARG A 3 5.80 -24.37 -3.45
N ILE A 4 4.65 -24.50 -2.80
CA ILE A 4 3.79 -23.35 -2.45
C ILE A 4 3.89 -23.09 -0.95
N PHE A 5 4.33 -21.89 -0.58
CA PHE A 5 4.25 -21.38 0.78
C PHE A 5 2.93 -20.65 0.97
N LEU A 6 2.11 -21.08 1.93
CA LEU A 6 0.84 -20.43 2.26
C LEU A 6 0.86 -19.88 3.68
N SER A 7 0.70 -18.56 3.77
CA SER A 7 0.56 -17.81 5.02
C SER A 7 -0.88 -17.32 5.16
N ALA A 8 -1.43 -17.40 6.37
CA ALA A 8 -2.60 -16.65 6.75
C ALA A 8 -2.10 -15.42 7.51
N ALA A 9 -2.56 -14.23 7.16
CA ALA A 9 -2.13 -13.00 7.81
C ALA A 9 -2.54 -12.98 9.29
N HIS A 10 -1.77 -12.23 10.09
CA HIS A 10 -1.99 -12.08 11.53
C HIS A 10 -1.85 -13.42 12.29
N GLY A 11 -2.40 -13.52 13.50
CA GLY A 11 -2.30 -14.71 14.37
C GLY A 11 -0.97 -14.83 15.12
N GLY A 12 0.05 -14.10 14.67
CA GLY A 12 1.39 -14.06 15.25
C GLY A 12 1.41 -13.51 16.68
N LYS A 13 2.38 -13.99 17.47
CA LYS A 13 2.65 -13.43 18.80
C LYS A 13 3.51 -12.16 18.66
N GLU A 14 2.96 -11.04 19.11
CA GLU A 14 3.63 -9.76 19.21
C GLU A 14 3.82 -9.33 20.66
N ALA A 15 4.55 -8.24 20.89
CA ALA A 15 4.79 -7.72 22.23
C ALA A 15 3.49 -7.33 22.96
N SER A 16 2.45 -6.95 22.22
CA SER A 16 1.13 -6.55 22.71
C SER A 16 0.15 -7.72 22.87
N GLY A 17 0.52 -8.95 22.48
CA GLY A 17 -0.35 -10.12 22.49
C GLY A 17 -0.40 -10.82 21.13
N ILE A 18 -1.44 -11.62 20.90
CA ILE A 18 -1.69 -12.23 19.59
C ILE A 18 -2.33 -11.16 18.70
N ASP A 19 -1.74 -10.90 17.53
CA ASP A 19 -2.32 -9.99 16.55
C ASP A 19 -3.57 -10.64 15.92
N PRO A 20 -4.78 -10.12 16.18
CA PRO A 20 -6.00 -10.69 15.61
C PRO A 20 -6.26 -10.21 14.18
N GLY A 21 -5.50 -9.23 13.69
CA GLY A 21 -5.87 -8.42 12.53
C GLY A 21 -7.18 -7.67 12.75
N SER A 22 -7.92 -7.44 11.68
CA SER A 22 -9.21 -6.75 11.76
C SER A 22 -10.25 -7.55 12.56
N ILE A 23 -11.05 -6.89 13.39
CA ILE A 23 -12.13 -7.52 14.17
C ILE A 23 -13.48 -6.97 13.70
N ALA A 24 -14.38 -7.84 13.23
CA ALA A 24 -15.72 -7.45 12.82
C ALA A 24 -16.71 -8.62 12.89
N GLY A 25 -17.98 -8.32 13.19
CA GLY A 25 -19.06 -9.32 13.14
C GLY A 25 -18.86 -10.55 14.03
N GLY A 26 -18.21 -10.39 15.19
CA GLY A 26 -17.96 -11.47 16.14
C GLY A 26 -16.84 -12.44 15.73
N THR A 27 -16.02 -12.09 14.73
CA THR A 27 -14.84 -12.85 14.31
C THR A 27 -13.64 -11.91 14.13
N ASN A 28 -12.48 -12.47 13.80
CA ASN A 28 -11.29 -11.72 13.45
C ASN A 28 -10.61 -12.28 12.20
N GLU A 29 -9.78 -11.45 11.59
CA GLU A 29 -9.09 -11.74 10.34
C GLU A 29 -8.21 -12.97 10.44
N ALA A 30 -7.35 -13.06 11.47
CA ALA A 30 -6.46 -14.20 11.69
C ALA A 30 -7.22 -15.54 11.63
N LYS A 31 -8.33 -15.64 12.36
CA LYS A 31 -9.17 -16.84 12.42
C LYS A 31 -9.75 -17.20 11.05
N GLU A 32 -10.34 -16.24 10.34
CA GLU A 32 -10.97 -16.52 9.04
C GLU A 32 -9.94 -16.90 7.98
N MET A 33 -8.75 -16.27 8.00
CA MET A 33 -7.67 -16.56 7.06
C MET A 33 -7.03 -17.93 7.31
N ILE A 34 -6.85 -18.33 8.57
CA ILE A 34 -6.40 -19.68 8.95
C ILE A 34 -7.36 -20.75 8.40
N LEU A 35 -8.67 -20.58 8.64
CA LEU A 35 -9.70 -21.51 8.17
C LEU A 35 -9.74 -21.60 6.63
N LEU A 36 -9.53 -20.48 5.94
CA LEU A 36 -9.51 -20.46 4.47
C LEU A 36 -8.23 -21.12 3.93
N ARG A 37 -7.07 -20.79 4.48
CA ARG A 37 -5.77 -21.37 4.12
C ARG A 37 -5.80 -22.88 4.21
N ASP A 38 -6.33 -23.44 5.30
CA ASP A 38 -6.32 -24.89 5.52
C ASP A 38 -7.16 -25.64 4.47
N LEU A 39 -8.25 -25.02 3.99
CA LEU A 39 -9.01 -25.52 2.85
C LEU A 39 -8.23 -25.40 1.53
N ILE A 40 -7.52 -24.29 1.29
CA ILE A 40 -6.66 -24.14 0.09
C ILE A 40 -5.55 -25.19 0.09
N VAL A 41 -4.92 -25.46 1.24
CA VAL A 41 -3.91 -26.52 1.40
C VAL A 41 -4.51 -27.87 1.00
N SER A 42 -5.73 -28.16 1.44
CA SER A 42 -6.44 -29.40 1.10
C SER A 42 -6.70 -29.52 -0.40
N GLU A 43 -7.19 -28.46 -1.04
CA GLU A 43 -7.43 -28.38 -2.49
C GLU A 43 -6.15 -28.58 -3.32
N LEU A 44 -5.05 -27.95 -2.91
CA LEU A 44 -3.76 -28.05 -3.60
C LEU A 44 -3.13 -29.44 -3.45
N ARG A 45 -3.18 -30.03 -2.25
CA ARG A 45 -2.66 -31.39 -2.00
C ARG A 45 -3.45 -32.44 -2.77
N ALA A 46 -4.77 -32.28 -2.90
CA ALA A 46 -5.60 -33.15 -3.75
C ALA A 46 -5.18 -33.10 -5.23
N ARG A 47 -4.50 -32.03 -5.65
CA ARG A 47 -3.96 -31.83 -7.01
C ARG A 47 -2.46 -32.17 -7.10
N ASN A 48 -1.90 -32.84 -6.09
CA ASN A 48 -0.50 -33.27 -5.98
C ASN A 48 0.52 -32.11 -5.94
N PHE A 49 0.15 -30.94 -5.42
CA PHE A 49 1.11 -29.86 -5.14
C PHE A 49 1.72 -30.03 -3.74
N GLU A 50 3.03 -29.78 -3.63
CA GLU A 50 3.72 -29.71 -2.35
C GLU A 50 3.47 -28.33 -1.71
N VAL A 51 2.89 -28.32 -0.52
CA VAL A 51 2.46 -27.09 0.17
C VAL A 51 3.03 -27.02 1.58
N PHE A 52 3.70 -25.91 1.87
CA PHE A 52 4.17 -25.52 3.20
C PHE A 52 3.18 -24.55 3.83
N THR A 53 2.51 -24.99 4.88
CA THR A 53 1.73 -24.13 5.76
C THR A 53 2.69 -23.38 6.68
N VAL A 54 2.71 -22.05 6.60
CA VAL A 54 3.49 -21.21 7.53
C VAL A 54 2.85 -21.29 8.92
N PRO A 55 3.62 -21.44 10.02
CA PRO A 55 3.06 -21.50 11.37
C PRO A 55 2.31 -20.22 11.76
N ASP A 56 1.16 -20.39 12.42
CA ASP A 56 0.21 -19.32 12.75
C ASP A 56 0.72 -18.35 13.82
N ASP A 57 1.70 -18.75 14.63
CA ASP A 57 2.20 -17.97 15.76
C ASP A 57 3.40 -17.06 15.42
N LEU A 58 3.80 -17.03 14.15
CA LEU A 58 4.87 -16.16 13.66
C LEU A 58 4.37 -14.74 13.39
N SER A 59 5.13 -13.74 13.83
CA SER A 59 4.93 -12.35 13.39
C SER A 59 5.25 -12.18 11.90
N ALA A 60 4.81 -11.08 11.29
CA ALA A 60 5.06 -10.84 9.86
C ALA A 60 6.55 -10.94 9.46
N PRO A 61 7.53 -10.35 10.19
CA PRO A 61 8.95 -10.56 9.90
C PRO A 61 9.41 -12.02 10.04
N GLN A 62 8.88 -12.75 11.04
CA GLN A 62 9.21 -14.16 11.26
C GLN A 62 8.66 -15.06 10.15
N THR A 63 7.44 -14.78 9.67
CA THR A 63 6.84 -15.44 8.51
C THR A 63 7.73 -15.32 7.28
N ILE A 64 8.18 -14.11 6.95
CA ILE A 64 9.08 -13.87 5.81
C ILE A 64 10.41 -14.61 6.00
N ALA A 65 11.00 -14.55 7.20
CA ALA A 65 12.25 -15.27 7.50
C ALA A 65 12.08 -16.80 7.40
N TRP A 66 10.93 -17.33 7.83
CA TRP A 66 10.61 -18.75 7.78
C TRP A 66 10.50 -19.25 6.34
N ILE A 67 9.85 -18.48 5.46
CA ILE A 67 9.76 -18.75 4.03
C ILE A 67 11.15 -18.66 3.39
N ASN A 68 11.85 -17.55 3.59
CA ASN A 68 13.15 -17.27 2.96
C ASN A 68 14.23 -18.30 3.31
N SER A 69 14.22 -18.84 4.53
CA SER A 69 15.17 -19.88 4.97
C SER A 69 14.91 -21.26 4.35
N ARG A 70 13.73 -21.47 3.74
CA ARG A 70 13.33 -22.75 3.12
C ARG A 70 13.19 -22.67 1.61
N ALA A 71 13.10 -21.45 1.07
CA ALA A 71 12.87 -21.17 -0.33
C ALA A 71 13.92 -21.78 -1.26
N ARG A 72 13.46 -22.27 -2.41
CA ARG A 72 14.24 -22.75 -3.54
C ARG A 72 13.76 -22.07 -4.82
N GLN A 73 14.51 -22.27 -5.90
CA GLN A 73 14.10 -21.81 -7.22
C GLN A 73 12.73 -22.41 -7.59
N LYS A 74 11.90 -21.61 -8.28
CA LYS A 74 10.54 -21.94 -8.72
C LYS A 74 9.47 -22.00 -7.64
N ASP A 75 9.81 -22.02 -6.36
CA ASP A 75 8.81 -21.90 -5.29
C ASP A 75 8.03 -20.58 -5.40
N VAL A 76 6.81 -20.54 -4.84
CA VAL A 76 5.97 -19.34 -4.77
C VAL A 76 5.41 -19.17 -3.36
N ALA A 77 5.03 -17.95 -2.99
CA ALA A 77 4.46 -17.65 -1.68
C ALA A 77 3.18 -16.80 -1.79
N LEU A 78 2.14 -17.17 -1.07
CA LEU A 78 0.90 -16.40 -0.97
C LEU A 78 0.59 -16.12 0.50
N GLU A 79 0.28 -14.86 0.80
CA GLU A 79 -0.30 -14.46 2.07
C GLU A 79 -1.75 -14.03 1.88
N ILE A 80 -2.64 -14.56 2.72
CA ILE A 80 -4.09 -14.37 2.61
C ILE A 80 -4.53 -13.41 3.71
N HIS A 81 -5.21 -12.34 3.30
CA HIS A 81 -5.73 -11.24 4.11
C HIS A 81 -7.22 -11.04 3.87
N CYS A 82 -7.87 -10.36 4.81
CA CYS A 82 -9.17 -9.73 4.63
C CYS A 82 -9.05 -8.25 4.96
N ASP A 83 -9.43 -7.38 4.04
CA ASP A 83 -9.32 -5.94 4.30
C ASP A 83 -10.41 -5.45 5.27
N THR A 84 -10.26 -4.21 5.73
CA THR A 84 -11.27 -3.51 6.51
C THR A 84 -11.43 -2.09 6.01
N ALA A 85 -12.67 -1.61 6.07
CA ALA A 85 -13.04 -0.25 5.72
C ALA A 85 -14.00 0.27 6.77
N SER A 86 -13.94 1.58 7.03
CA SER A 86 -14.90 2.26 7.92
C SER A 86 -16.33 2.11 7.38
N ASN A 87 -16.49 2.02 6.05
CA ASN A 87 -17.74 1.73 5.39
C ASN A 87 -18.01 0.22 5.28
N PRO A 88 -19.05 -0.34 5.94
CA PRO A 88 -19.41 -1.75 5.80
C PRO A 88 -19.96 -2.10 4.40
N SER A 89 -20.27 -1.10 3.56
CA SER A 89 -20.68 -1.30 2.16
C SER A 89 -19.50 -1.48 1.20
N VAL A 90 -18.27 -1.17 1.64
CA VAL A 90 -17.07 -1.43 0.83
C VAL A 90 -16.80 -2.92 0.80
N ARG A 91 -16.65 -3.45 -0.41
CA ARG A 91 -16.63 -4.89 -0.69
C ARG A 91 -15.70 -5.23 -1.84
N GLY A 92 -15.33 -6.50 -1.92
CA GLY A 92 -14.65 -7.10 -3.05
C GLY A 92 -13.21 -7.51 -2.78
N ALA A 93 -12.66 -8.27 -3.73
CA ALA A 93 -11.32 -8.85 -3.63
C ALA A 93 -10.29 -8.07 -4.46
N SER A 94 -9.06 -8.03 -3.97
CA SER A 94 -7.90 -7.52 -4.70
C SER A 94 -6.65 -8.37 -4.43
N VAL A 95 -5.68 -8.33 -5.34
CA VAL A 95 -4.39 -9.01 -5.16
C VAL A 95 -3.27 -7.99 -5.34
N PHE A 96 -2.37 -7.94 -4.38
CA PHE A 96 -1.20 -7.08 -4.39
C PHE A 96 0.04 -7.82 -4.84
N TYR A 97 0.85 -7.12 -5.64
CA TYR A 97 2.12 -7.59 -6.16
C TYR A 97 3.19 -6.51 -6.02
N ILE A 98 4.46 -6.92 -6.05
CA ILE A 98 5.59 -6.00 -5.93
C ILE A 98 5.61 -4.99 -7.09
N THR A 99 5.66 -3.68 -6.79
CA THR A 99 5.66 -2.63 -7.84
C THR A 99 6.79 -2.83 -8.85
N ASN A 100 6.57 -2.39 -10.09
CA ASN A 100 7.53 -2.49 -11.20
C ASN A 100 7.92 -3.93 -11.59
N ASN A 101 7.00 -4.89 -11.42
CA ASN A 101 7.21 -6.29 -11.82
C ASN A 101 5.98 -6.80 -12.60
N GLU A 102 6.07 -6.73 -13.94
CA GLU A 102 4.95 -7.04 -14.83
C GLU A 102 4.53 -8.50 -14.78
N ASP A 103 5.45 -9.46 -14.77
CA ASP A 103 5.01 -10.85 -14.65
C ASP A 103 4.43 -11.14 -13.25
N ARG A 104 4.74 -10.37 -12.20
CA ARG A 104 4.05 -10.48 -10.89
C ARG A 104 2.64 -9.91 -10.92
N LYS A 105 2.41 -8.86 -11.72
CA LYS A 105 1.06 -8.38 -12.04
C LYS A 105 0.25 -9.47 -12.76
N SER A 106 0.81 -10.11 -13.79
CA SER A 106 0.12 -11.21 -14.50
C SER A 106 -0.20 -12.39 -13.58
N HIS A 107 0.72 -12.77 -12.68
CA HIS A 107 0.45 -13.79 -11.68
C HIS A 107 -0.69 -13.43 -10.72
N ALA A 108 -0.76 -12.15 -10.31
CA ALA A 108 -1.85 -11.64 -9.50
C ALA A 108 -3.20 -11.72 -10.23
N GLU A 109 -3.20 -11.47 -11.55
CA GLU A 109 -4.41 -11.54 -12.38
C GLU A 109 -4.93 -12.98 -12.47
N LEU A 110 -4.03 -13.96 -12.65
CA LEU A 110 -4.40 -15.39 -12.60
C LEU A 110 -5.04 -15.77 -11.28
N LEU A 111 -4.46 -15.31 -10.17
CA LEU A 111 -4.96 -15.62 -8.83
C LEU A 111 -6.35 -15.02 -8.60
N LEU A 112 -6.52 -13.73 -8.94
CA LEU A 112 -7.78 -13.02 -8.77
C LEU A 112 -8.89 -13.59 -9.65
N VAL A 113 -8.59 -13.91 -10.91
CA VAL A 113 -9.54 -14.55 -11.83
C VAL A 113 -9.95 -15.93 -11.31
N GLY A 114 -9.02 -16.70 -10.74
CA GLY A 114 -9.32 -17.99 -10.11
C GLY A 114 -10.38 -17.86 -9.00
N LEU A 115 -10.19 -16.91 -8.07
CA LEU A 115 -11.14 -16.62 -6.99
C LEU A 115 -12.50 -16.19 -7.56
N LEU A 116 -12.52 -15.18 -8.43
CA LEU A 116 -13.76 -14.55 -8.91
C LEU A 116 -14.60 -15.46 -9.82
N ARG A 117 -13.98 -16.44 -10.50
CA ARG A 117 -14.73 -17.47 -11.25
C ARG A 117 -15.59 -18.36 -10.35
N ARG A 118 -15.11 -18.65 -9.13
CA ARG A 118 -15.84 -19.47 -8.16
C ARG A 118 -16.78 -18.66 -7.28
N VAL A 119 -16.46 -17.38 -7.07
CA VAL A 119 -17.21 -16.44 -6.23
C VAL A 119 -17.54 -15.15 -7.00
N PRO A 120 -18.41 -15.21 -8.03
CA PRO A 120 -18.73 -14.04 -8.86
C PRO A 120 -19.52 -12.94 -8.12
N GLN A 121 -20.00 -13.22 -6.90
CA GLN A 121 -20.68 -12.25 -6.04
C GLN A 121 -19.71 -11.26 -5.36
N LEU A 122 -18.40 -11.52 -5.39
CA LEU A 122 -17.40 -10.58 -4.91
C LEU A 122 -17.13 -9.52 -5.98
N PRO A 123 -17.25 -8.21 -5.65
CA PRO A 123 -16.79 -7.17 -6.55
C PRO A 123 -15.30 -7.34 -6.90
N ASN A 124 -14.96 -7.13 -8.16
CA ASN A 124 -13.58 -7.16 -8.64
C ASN A 124 -12.92 -5.79 -8.37
N ARG A 125 -11.98 -5.72 -7.42
CA ARG A 125 -11.20 -4.49 -7.15
C ARG A 125 -9.85 -4.47 -7.87
N GLY A 126 -9.59 -5.45 -8.73
CA GLY A 126 -8.41 -5.56 -9.58
C GLY A 126 -7.14 -5.99 -8.85
N VAL A 127 -6.07 -6.10 -9.62
CA VAL A 127 -4.72 -6.30 -9.10
C VAL A 127 -4.03 -4.96 -8.91
N LYS A 128 -3.25 -4.83 -7.84
CA LYS A 128 -2.64 -3.56 -7.44
C LYS A 128 -1.17 -3.72 -7.12
N SER A 129 -0.39 -2.72 -7.47
CA SER A 129 0.97 -2.63 -6.93
C SER A 129 0.89 -2.48 -5.41
N ASP A 130 1.81 -3.10 -4.68
CA ASP A 130 1.96 -2.94 -3.23
C ASP A 130 2.22 -1.48 -2.83
N ALA A 131 2.75 -0.66 -3.75
CA ALA A 131 2.88 0.79 -3.56
C ALA A 131 1.52 1.51 -3.44
N MET A 132 0.42 0.86 -3.82
CA MET A 132 -0.95 1.36 -3.68
C MET A 132 -1.63 0.90 -2.39
N SER A 133 -0.96 0.09 -1.55
CA SER A 133 -1.47 -0.25 -0.23
C SER A 133 -1.58 1.00 0.64
N SER A 134 -2.33 0.93 1.74
CA SER A 134 -2.45 2.02 2.72
C SER A 134 -1.08 2.45 3.28
N MET A 135 -0.12 1.53 3.38
CA MET A 135 1.24 1.79 3.86
C MET A 135 2.22 2.15 2.74
N GLY A 136 1.80 2.12 1.47
CA GLY A 136 2.65 2.40 0.31
C GLY A 136 3.73 1.35 0.03
N SER A 137 3.67 0.22 0.73
CA SER A 137 4.57 -0.92 0.59
C SER A 137 3.96 -2.12 1.31
N LEU A 138 4.16 -3.33 0.79
CA LEU A 138 3.84 -4.56 1.52
C LEU A 138 5.11 -5.39 1.70
N THR A 139 5.54 -5.57 2.94
CA THR A 139 6.77 -6.28 3.28
C THR A 139 6.76 -7.72 2.77
N PHE A 140 5.61 -8.40 2.78
CA PHE A 140 5.47 -9.74 2.20
C PHE A 140 5.81 -9.76 0.71
N CYS A 141 5.34 -8.78 -0.07
CA CYS A 141 5.67 -8.65 -1.50
C CYS A 141 7.12 -8.21 -1.71
N ARG A 142 7.66 -7.37 -0.82
CA ARG A 142 9.00 -6.79 -0.96
C ARG A 142 10.09 -7.74 -0.54
N GLN A 143 9.98 -8.38 0.62
CA GLN A 143 11.11 -9.04 1.30
C GLN A 143 11.12 -10.57 1.13
N THR A 144 10.02 -11.17 0.69
CA THR A 144 10.00 -12.59 0.33
C THR A 144 10.94 -12.86 -0.85
N SER A 145 11.74 -13.92 -0.75
CA SER A 145 12.81 -14.21 -1.70
C SER A 145 12.31 -14.83 -3.01
N VAL A 146 11.14 -15.45 -2.97
CA VAL A 146 10.47 -16.12 -4.08
C VAL A 146 9.35 -15.23 -4.64
N PRO A 147 8.85 -15.49 -5.87
CA PRO A 147 7.63 -14.85 -6.34
C PRO A 147 6.52 -14.91 -5.27
N SER A 148 6.03 -13.74 -4.87
CA SER A 148 5.10 -13.60 -3.75
C SER A 148 3.97 -12.64 -4.06
N LEU A 149 2.77 -12.97 -3.57
CA LEU A 149 1.57 -12.15 -3.67
C LEU A 149 0.89 -12.04 -2.29
N SER A 150 0.18 -10.94 -2.08
CA SER A 150 -0.74 -10.80 -0.95
C SER A 150 -2.15 -10.67 -1.52
N ILE A 151 -3.07 -11.55 -1.15
CA ILE A 151 -4.47 -11.51 -1.59
C ILE A 151 -5.35 -10.98 -0.46
N GLN A 152 -6.15 -9.98 -0.77
CA GLN A 152 -7.29 -9.56 0.04
C GLN A 152 -8.55 -10.21 -0.53
N VAL A 153 -9.09 -11.21 0.18
CA VAL A 153 -10.20 -12.02 -0.35
C VAL A 153 -11.58 -11.36 -0.22
N GLY A 154 -11.66 -10.22 0.47
CA GLY A 154 -12.88 -9.46 0.73
C GLY A 154 -12.68 -8.51 1.90
N PHE A 155 -13.73 -7.78 2.28
CA PHE A 155 -13.73 -6.88 3.44
C PHE A 155 -14.40 -7.54 4.65
N LEU A 156 -13.67 -7.75 5.75
CA LEU A 156 -14.24 -8.37 6.96
C LEU A 156 -15.29 -7.47 7.63
N SER A 157 -15.14 -6.14 7.50
CA SER A 157 -16.11 -5.15 7.97
C SER A 157 -17.45 -5.25 7.23
N SER A 158 -17.46 -5.75 5.99
CA SER A 158 -18.69 -5.92 5.23
C SER A 158 -19.46 -7.19 5.62
N PRO A 159 -20.72 -7.09 6.06
CA PRO A 159 -21.55 -8.25 6.37
C PRO A 159 -21.71 -9.22 5.21
N ASP A 160 -21.79 -8.72 3.97
CA ASP A 160 -22.00 -9.52 2.78
C ASP A 160 -20.74 -10.34 2.42
N ASP A 161 -19.57 -9.69 2.36
CA ASP A 161 -18.31 -10.39 2.06
C ASP A 161 -17.97 -11.40 3.16
N ARG A 162 -18.19 -11.03 4.43
CA ARG A 162 -18.02 -11.96 5.57
C ARG A 162 -18.96 -13.15 5.46
N THR A 163 -20.22 -12.94 5.10
CA THR A 163 -21.20 -14.03 4.90
C THR A 163 -20.76 -14.94 3.76
N LEU A 164 -20.32 -14.38 2.63
CA LEU A 164 -19.77 -15.15 1.51
C LEU A 164 -18.55 -15.98 1.94
N LEU A 165 -17.59 -15.37 2.64
CA LEU A 165 -16.39 -16.06 3.13
C LEU A 165 -16.73 -17.21 4.07
N GLN A 166 -17.69 -17.02 4.98
CA GLN A 166 -18.06 -18.04 5.98
C GLN A 166 -18.91 -19.17 5.41
N THR A 167 -19.86 -18.85 4.51
CA THR A 167 -20.81 -19.84 3.96
C THR A 167 -20.30 -20.53 2.70
N ARG A 168 -19.43 -19.87 1.92
CA ARG A 168 -18.86 -20.37 0.67
C ARG A 168 -17.34 -20.54 0.71
N ARG A 169 -16.75 -20.74 1.89
CA ARG A 169 -15.29 -20.86 2.07
C ARG A 169 -14.63 -21.89 1.16
N ARG A 170 -15.33 -22.99 0.86
CA ARG A 170 -14.85 -24.02 -0.09
C ARG A 170 -14.71 -23.49 -1.51
N ASP A 171 -15.61 -22.62 -1.95
CA ASP A 171 -15.53 -21.99 -3.27
C ASP A 171 -14.37 -20.99 -3.35
N PHE A 172 -14.14 -20.21 -2.29
CA PHE A 172 -12.95 -19.37 -2.16
C PHE A 172 -11.67 -20.22 -2.27
N ALA A 173 -11.61 -21.30 -1.49
CA ALA A 173 -10.44 -22.17 -1.46
C ALA A 173 -10.17 -22.83 -2.81
N ALA A 174 -11.20 -23.36 -3.47
CA ALA A 174 -11.09 -23.97 -4.78
C ALA A 174 -10.61 -22.97 -5.84
N GLY A 175 -11.16 -21.75 -5.84
CA GLY A 175 -10.81 -20.69 -6.78
C GLY A 175 -9.38 -20.18 -6.59
N ILE A 176 -8.97 -19.93 -5.35
CA ILE A 176 -7.59 -19.55 -5.02
C ILE A 176 -6.61 -20.66 -5.40
N ALA A 177 -6.95 -21.92 -5.12
CA ALA A 177 -6.12 -23.06 -5.53
C ALA A 177 -6.00 -23.19 -7.05
N GLU A 178 -7.06 -22.92 -7.83
CA GLU A 178 -6.99 -22.90 -9.31
C GLU A 178 -6.09 -21.79 -9.84
N GLY A 179 -6.17 -20.60 -9.23
CA GLY A 179 -5.30 -19.46 -9.53
C GLY A 179 -3.83 -19.78 -9.23
N LEU A 180 -3.55 -20.34 -8.04
CA LEU A 180 -2.21 -20.77 -7.62
C LEU A 180 -1.62 -21.83 -8.56
N VAL A 181 -2.41 -22.83 -8.96
CA VAL A 181 -1.97 -23.86 -9.93
C VAL A 181 -1.56 -23.23 -11.26
N SER A 182 -2.35 -22.27 -11.75
CA SER A 182 -2.05 -21.56 -13.00
C SER A 182 -0.78 -20.74 -12.88
N TRP A 183 -0.63 -19.98 -11.79
CA TRP A 183 0.58 -19.21 -11.50
C TRP A 183 1.82 -20.11 -11.38
N CYS A 184 1.76 -21.22 -10.64
CA CYS A 184 2.91 -22.13 -10.49
C CYS A 184 3.40 -22.67 -11.84
N ARG A 185 2.47 -22.96 -12.77
CA ARG A 185 2.82 -23.43 -14.12
C ARG A 185 3.55 -22.36 -14.93
N GLU A 186 3.19 -21.08 -14.80
CA GLU A 186 3.91 -19.97 -15.45
C GLU A 186 5.32 -19.79 -14.87
N VAL A 187 5.48 -19.92 -13.55
CA VAL A 187 6.81 -19.87 -12.92
C VAL A 187 7.68 -21.06 -13.35
N ASP A 188 7.08 -22.24 -13.47
CA ASP A 188 7.79 -23.44 -13.92
C ASP A 188 8.21 -23.35 -15.39
N SER A 189 7.38 -22.76 -16.26
CA SER A 189 7.64 -22.61 -17.70
C SER A 189 8.55 -21.43 -18.05
N GLY A 190 8.55 -20.38 -17.23
CA GLY A 190 9.34 -19.16 -17.43
C GLY A 190 10.82 -19.26 -17.04
N THR A 191 11.30 -20.45 -16.64
CA THR A 191 12.72 -20.67 -16.32
C THR A 191 13.38 -21.50 -17.40
N ASP A 192 14.35 -20.88 -18.08
CA ASP A 192 15.24 -21.50 -19.05
C ASP A 192 15.87 -22.78 -18.50
N THR A 193 16.11 -23.70 -19.44
CA THR A 193 16.50 -25.08 -19.24
C THR A 193 17.61 -25.29 -18.20
N GLY A 194 17.48 -26.36 -17.41
CA GLY A 194 18.41 -26.69 -16.34
C GLY A 194 19.86 -26.87 -16.81
N GLN A 195 20.78 -26.75 -15.85
CA GLN A 195 22.23 -26.98 -15.93
C GLN A 195 23.12 -25.78 -16.29
N GLU A 196 23.14 -24.73 -15.46
CA GLU A 196 24.33 -23.92 -15.15
C GLU A 196 24.08 -23.18 -13.82
N PRO A 197 25.11 -22.72 -13.06
CA PRO A 197 24.86 -21.81 -11.94
C PRO A 197 24.04 -20.63 -12.47
N ALA A 198 22.86 -20.39 -11.87
CA ALA A 198 21.81 -19.52 -12.40
C ALA A 198 22.39 -18.21 -12.96
N THR A 199 22.51 -18.15 -14.29
CA THR A 199 23.00 -16.94 -14.94
C THR A 199 21.85 -15.95 -14.96
N TYR A 200 21.89 -14.96 -14.06
CA TYR A 200 20.87 -13.92 -14.02
C TYR A 200 20.92 -13.07 -15.27
N GLN A 201 19.74 -12.74 -15.81
CA GLN A 201 19.62 -11.87 -16.97
C GLN A 201 20.07 -10.46 -16.63
N ALA A 202 20.96 -9.89 -17.44
CA ALA A 202 21.43 -8.53 -17.28
C ALA A 202 20.35 -7.50 -17.67
N ILE A 203 20.36 -6.35 -17.00
CA ILE A 203 19.50 -5.19 -17.30
C ILE A 203 20.33 -3.93 -17.44
N ASN A 204 19.82 -3.01 -18.25
CA ASN A 204 20.37 -1.67 -18.33
C ASN A 204 19.93 -0.85 -17.12
N ILE A 205 20.78 0.08 -16.69
CA ILE A 205 20.48 1.02 -15.62
C ILE A 205 20.56 2.43 -16.21
N ASN A 206 19.53 3.23 -15.97
CA ASN A 206 19.50 4.65 -16.29
C ASN A 206 19.40 5.45 -14.98
N ILE A 207 20.20 6.51 -14.84
CA ILE A 207 20.20 7.37 -13.66
C ILE A 207 19.99 8.81 -14.14
N ASN A 208 18.91 9.44 -13.71
CA ASN A 208 18.56 10.82 -14.07
C ASN A 208 18.63 11.09 -15.59
N GLY A 209 18.20 10.13 -16.41
CA GLY A 209 18.20 10.24 -17.88
C GLY A 209 19.50 9.78 -18.55
N GLN A 210 20.56 9.46 -17.81
CA GLN A 210 21.84 9.00 -18.36
C GLN A 210 22.03 7.49 -18.18
N ASN A 211 22.55 6.82 -19.21
CA ASN A 211 22.87 5.40 -19.12
C ASN A 211 24.06 5.17 -18.20
N TYR A 212 23.95 4.20 -17.29
CA TYR A 212 25.03 3.74 -16.44
C TYR A 212 25.80 2.63 -17.15
N SER A 213 27.13 2.65 -17.01
CA SER A 213 28.01 1.73 -17.74
C SER A 213 27.95 0.28 -17.23
N GLU A 214 27.61 0.09 -15.96
CA GLU A 214 27.45 -1.23 -15.37
C GLU A 214 26.01 -1.72 -15.50
N GLN A 215 25.84 -3.04 -15.58
CA GLN A 215 24.54 -3.68 -15.70
C GLN A 215 24.02 -4.12 -14.34
N GLY A 216 22.70 -4.05 -14.18
CA GLY A 216 21.99 -4.74 -13.11
C GLY A 216 21.69 -6.19 -13.50
N ILE A 217 20.96 -6.88 -12.63
CA ILE A 217 20.48 -8.24 -12.88
C ILE A 217 18.99 -8.40 -12.52
N LEU A 218 18.32 -9.35 -13.16
CA LEU A 218 16.97 -9.77 -12.78
C LEU A 218 17.02 -11.05 -11.93
N ILE A 219 16.37 -11.00 -10.77
CA ILE A 219 16.14 -12.17 -9.91
C ILE A 219 14.64 -12.23 -9.61
N ASN A 220 13.98 -13.30 -10.07
CA ASN A 220 12.51 -13.45 -10.00
C ASN A 220 11.75 -12.25 -10.61
N SER A 221 12.31 -11.74 -11.72
CA SER A 221 11.94 -10.51 -12.44
C SER A 221 11.88 -9.24 -11.59
N ASN A 222 12.57 -9.23 -10.45
CA ASN A 222 12.87 -8.00 -9.73
C ASN A 222 14.23 -7.49 -10.20
N ALA A 223 14.33 -6.19 -10.47
CA ALA A 223 15.57 -5.54 -10.81
C ALA A 223 16.48 -5.42 -9.58
N TYR A 224 17.74 -5.79 -9.74
CA TYR A 224 18.79 -5.55 -8.78
C TYR A 224 19.91 -4.74 -9.40
N ILE A 225 20.53 -3.86 -8.61
CA ILE A 225 21.66 -3.02 -9.01
C ILE A 225 22.90 -3.31 -8.17
N PRO A 226 24.11 -3.07 -8.70
CA PRO A 226 25.35 -3.19 -7.94
C PRO A 226 25.36 -2.29 -6.70
N ILE A 227 25.90 -2.79 -5.58
CA ILE A 227 26.02 -2.03 -4.33
C ILE A 227 26.85 -0.75 -4.51
N ASP A 228 27.88 -0.78 -5.37
CA ASP A 228 28.73 0.37 -5.65
C ASP A 228 27.94 1.55 -6.22
N LEU A 229 26.87 1.26 -6.98
CA LEU A 229 25.96 2.29 -7.46
C LEU A 229 25.13 2.88 -6.30
N VAL A 230 24.71 2.07 -5.35
CA VAL A 230 23.97 2.54 -4.17
C VAL A 230 24.84 3.48 -3.32
N ASP A 231 26.12 3.15 -3.14
CA ASP A 231 27.07 4.00 -2.43
C ASP A 231 27.33 5.33 -3.16
N ARG A 232 27.35 5.33 -4.51
CA ARG A 232 27.42 6.55 -5.32
C ARG A 232 26.19 7.45 -5.15
N LEU A 233 25.02 6.86 -4.89
CA LEU A 233 23.80 7.58 -4.54
C LEU A 233 23.81 8.09 -3.08
N ARG A 234 24.89 7.85 -2.32
CA ARG A 234 25.06 8.25 -0.91
C ARG A 234 24.03 7.61 0.03
N ILE A 235 23.55 6.43 -0.32
CA ILE A 235 22.59 5.69 0.50
C ILE A 235 23.37 4.73 1.40
N ASP A 236 23.42 5.02 2.69
CA ASP A 236 24.05 4.14 3.68
C ASP A 236 23.17 2.93 3.98
N LEU A 237 23.47 1.83 3.31
CA LEU A 237 22.80 0.56 3.51
C LEU A 237 23.36 -0.26 4.68
N SER A 238 24.41 0.18 5.40
CA SER A 238 24.98 -0.60 6.51
C SER A 238 23.98 -0.82 7.66
N LYS A 239 23.01 0.07 7.79
CA LYS A 239 21.95 0.05 8.82
C LYS A 239 20.56 -0.33 8.27
N ALA A 240 20.50 -0.85 7.05
CA ALA A 240 19.26 -1.23 6.37
C ALA A 240 19.15 -2.76 6.27
N PRO A 241 18.78 -3.47 7.35
CA PRO A 241 18.71 -4.93 7.36
C PRO A 241 17.61 -5.48 6.46
N ASN A 242 16.56 -4.68 6.21
CA ASN A 242 15.41 -5.07 5.40
C ASN A 242 15.68 -5.03 3.89
N VAL A 243 16.78 -4.40 3.47
CA VAL A 243 17.16 -4.35 2.06
C VAL A 243 17.84 -5.67 1.67
N ARG A 244 17.28 -6.37 0.69
CA ARG A 244 17.77 -7.66 0.23
C ARG A 244 19.04 -7.50 -0.59
N ARG A 245 20.08 -8.23 -0.17
CA ARG A 245 21.37 -8.32 -0.84
C ARG A 245 21.61 -9.73 -1.36
N VAL A 246 22.17 -9.84 -2.56
CA VAL A 246 22.57 -11.12 -3.16
C VAL A 246 23.98 -10.96 -3.72
N THR A 247 24.86 -11.90 -3.40
CA THR A 247 26.19 -11.95 -4.02
C THR A 247 26.13 -12.82 -5.28
N TYR A 248 26.52 -12.25 -6.41
CA TYR A 248 26.58 -12.96 -7.69
C TYR A 248 27.84 -12.54 -8.44
N ARG A 249 28.62 -13.53 -8.90
CA ARG A 249 29.92 -13.30 -9.60
C ARG A 249 30.85 -12.32 -8.87
N ARG A 250 30.93 -12.43 -7.53
CA ARG A 250 31.73 -11.59 -6.62
C ARG A 250 31.29 -10.12 -6.52
N VAL A 251 30.12 -9.76 -7.07
CA VAL A 251 29.49 -8.46 -6.91
C VAL A 251 28.28 -8.60 -5.99
N VAL A 252 28.10 -7.64 -5.08
CA VAL A 252 26.90 -7.57 -4.23
C VAL A 252 25.85 -6.74 -4.96
N TYR A 253 24.66 -7.32 -5.11
CA TYR A 253 23.51 -6.69 -5.75
C TYR A 253 22.42 -6.41 -4.73
N VAL A 254 21.73 -5.28 -4.88
CA VAL A 254 20.62 -4.82 -4.04
C VAL A 254 19.34 -4.79 -4.84
N LYS A 255 18.23 -5.26 -4.27
CA LYS A 255 16.93 -5.16 -4.92
C LYS A 255 16.53 -3.69 -5.05
N ALA A 256 16.50 -3.20 -6.28
CA ALA A 256 16.40 -1.77 -6.54
C ALA A 256 15.16 -1.16 -5.89
N VAL A 257 14.03 -1.86 -5.96
CA VAL A 257 12.72 -1.35 -5.52
C VAL A 257 12.66 -0.99 -4.03
N GLU A 258 13.52 -1.58 -3.21
CA GLU A 258 13.63 -1.27 -1.77
C GLU A 258 14.34 0.07 -1.53
N LEU A 259 15.01 0.63 -2.54
CA LEU A 259 15.65 1.95 -2.46
C LEU A 259 14.63 3.11 -2.49
N ARG A 260 13.35 2.83 -2.76
CA ARG A 260 12.25 3.82 -2.66
C ARG A 260 12.15 4.45 -1.27
N GLU A 261 12.55 3.72 -0.23
CA GLU A 261 12.57 4.22 1.15
C GLU A 261 13.60 5.33 1.36
N PHE A 262 14.60 5.44 0.46
CA PHE A 262 15.69 6.41 0.52
C PHE A 262 15.51 7.54 -0.51
N SER A 263 14.26 7.90 -0.81
CA SER A 263 13.92 9.00 -1.73
C SER A 263 14.48 8.82 -3.15
N ILE A 264 14.54 7.57 -3.63
CA ILE A 264 14.85 7.25 -5.02
C ILE A 264 13.56 6.85 -5.73
N SER A 265 13.23 7.55 -6.81
CA SER A 265 12.14 7.12 -7.69
C SER A 265 12.64 6.07 -8.66
N ILE A 266 11.81 5.06 -8.89
CA ILE A 266 12.17 3.84 -9.58
C ILE A 266 11.07 3.48 -10.55
N SER A 267 11.44 3.31 -11.81
CA SER A 267 10.55 2.82 -12.85
C SER A 267 11.24 1.74 -13.69
N TRP A 268 10.41 0.90 -14.32
CA TRP A 268 10.87 -0.21 -15.14
C TRP A 268 10.35 -0.08 -16.57
N GLU A 269 11.25 -0.09 -17.55
CA GLU A 269 10.92 -0.13 -18.96
C GLU A 269 11.17 -1.55 -19.52
N ALA A 270 10.10 -2.34 -19.59
CA ALA A 270 10.17 -3.75 -19.98
C ALA A 270 10.72 -3.97 -21.41
N SER A 271 10.33 -3.12 -22.37
CA SER A 271 10.75 -3.21 -23.77
C SER A 271 12.27 -3.08 -23.95
N ARG A 272 12.92 -2.27 -23.11
CA ARG A 272 14.38 -2.03 -23.13
C ARG A 272 15.13 -2.75 -22.02
N ARG A 273 14.43 -3.52 -21.18
CA ARG A 273 14.97 -4.10 -19.92
C ARG A 273 15.80 -3.09 -19.14
N THR A 274 15.24 -1.89 -18.98
CA THR A 274 15.94 -0.76 -18.38
C THR A 274 15.28 -0.36 -17.08
N LEU A 275 16.06 -0.40 -16.00
CA LEU A 275 15.69 0.19 -14.73
C LEU A 275 16.08 1.67 -14.74
N SER A 276 15.11 2.56 -14.52
CA SER A 276 15.37 3.99 -14.37
C SER A 276 15.31 4.38 -12.90
N LEU A 277 16.38 5.02 -12.45
CA LEU A 277 16.54 5.59 -11.11
C LEU A 277 16.56 7.10 -11.24
N ARG A 278 15.75 7.79 -10.43
CA ARG A 278 15.81 9.23 -10.30
C ARG A 278 16.17 9.59 -8.86
N SER A 279 17.32 10.22 -8.71
CA SER A 279 17.83 10.73 -7.42
C SER A 279 17.76 12.26 -7.33
N ILE A 280 17.60 12.95 -8.46
CA ILE A 280 17.33 14.39 -8.49
C ILE A 280 15.82 14.58 -8.42
N LEU A 281 15.32 14.81 -7.21
CA LEU A 281 13.90 15.06 -6.97
C LEU A 281 13.56 16.54 -7.17
N GLN A 282 12.36 16.81 -7.66
CA GLN A 282 11.86 18.19 -7.83
C GLN A 282 11.42 18.82 -6.50
N ILE A 283 11.30 17.99 -5.47
CA ILE A 283 10.85 18.35 -4.12
C ILE A 283 11.95 18.04 -3.10
N CYS A 284 12.05 18.86 -2.06
CA CYS A 284 12.99 18.61 -0.96
C CYS A 284 12.44 17.51 -0.03
N PRO A 285 13.07 16.33 0.08
CA PRO A 285 12.55 15.24 0.91
C PRO A 285 12.36 15.62 2.38
N ALA A 286 13.23 16.49 2.90
CA ALA A 286 13.19 16.98 4.27
C ALA A 286 12.02 17.92 4.59
N GLN A 287 11.21 18.29 3.58
CA GLN A 287 10.02 19.12 3.75
C GLN A 287 8.72 18.38 3.47
N ILE A 288 8.78 17.15 2.93
CA ILE A 288 7.59 16.35 2.59
C ILE A 288 6.74 16.06 3.84
N ASP A 289 7.35 15.96 5.01
CA ASP A 289 6.69 15.64 6.27
C ASP A 289 6.16 16.87 7.03
N ARG A 290 6.41 18.10 6.55
CA ARG A 290 6.02 19.34 7.23
C ARG A 290 4.60 19.75 6.87
N ILE A 291 3.76 19.95 7.88
CA ILE A 291 2.37 20.41 7.70
C ILE A 291 2.34 21.90 7.32
N MET A 292 3.20 22.71 7.95
CA MET A 292 3.36 24.13 7.60
C MET A 292 4.44 24.28 6.52
N SER A 293 4.04 24.08 5.26
CA SER A 293 4.89 24.28 4.08
C SER A 293 4.02 24.54 2.84
N HIS A 294 4.64 24.80 1.70
CA HIS A 294 3.93 24.88 0.42
C HIS A 294 3.76 23.48 -0.18
N GLY A 295 2.59 23.17 -0.74
CA GLY A 295 2.43 22.01 -1.60
C GLY A 295 3.12 22.21 -2.96
N ASN A 296 3.24 21.15 -3.75
CA ASN A 296 3.94 21.12 -5.04
C ASN A 296 3.02 20.71 -6.19
N ALA A 297 1.95 19.94 -5.94
CA ALA A 297 1.11 19.42 -7.02
C ALA A 297 0.15 20.50 -7.57
N SER A 298 0.10 20.65 -8.88
CA SER A 298 -0.87 21.54 -9.54
C SER A 298 -2.31 21.06 -9.34
N GLU A 299 -3.27 21.97 -9.52
CA GLU A 299 -4.71 21.65 -9.45
C GLU A 299 -5.08 20.47 -10.38
N VAL A 300 -4.54 20.46 -11.60
CA VAL A 300 -4.76 19.38 -12.57
C VAL A 300 -4.19 18.05 -12.08
N GLN A 301 -3.01 18.05 -11.45
CA GLN A 301 -2.42 16.83 -10.89
C GLN A 301 -3.26 16.27 -9.73
N LEU A 302 -3.75 17.13 -8.84
CA LEU A 302 -4.68 16.73 -7.77
C LEU A 302 -5.99 16.18 -8.35
N GLN A 303 -6.53 16.79 -9.40
CA GLN A 303 -7.75 16.35 -10.08
C GLN A 303 -7.59 14.97 -10.73
N ILE A 304 -6.47 14.75 -11.45
CA ILE A 304 -6.13 13.46 -12.06
C ILE A 304 -5.96 12.39 -10.97
N PHE A 305 -5.27 12.72 -9.88
CA PHE A 305 -5.07 11.80 -8.77
C PHE A 305 -6.39 11.34 -8.16
N LEU A 306 -7.31 12.28 -7.91
CA LEU A 306 -8.64 11.97 -7.39
C LEU A 306 -9.47 11.12 -8.36
N ARG A 307 -9.54 11.52 -9.63
CA ARG A 307 -10.26 10.79 -10.69
C ARG A 307 -9.78 9.34 -10.84
N ASN A 308 -8.47 9.12 -10.87
CA ASN A 308 -7.89 7.78 -11.01
C ASN A 308 -8.24 6.82 -9.87
N ASN A 309 -8.72 7.32 -8.73
CA ASN A 309 -9.14 6.50 -7.59
C ASN A 309 -10.67 6.54 -7.38
N ASN A 310 -11.36 7.58 -7.84
CA ASN A 310 -12.80 7.71 -7.85
C ASN A 310 -13.24 8.64 -9.01
N ASP A 311 -13.66 8.06 -10.14
CA ASP A 311 -14.08 8.84 -11.31
C ASP A 311 -15.26 9.76 -11.03
N ASN A 312 -16.16 9.39 -10.10
CA ASN A 312 -17.35 10.18 -9.74
C ASN A 312 -17.01 11.38 -8.84
N ALA A 313 -15.85 11.37 -8.17
CA ALA A 313 -15.45 12.42 -7.23
C ALA A 313 -15.43 13.81 -7.89
N ILE A 314 -14.95 13.90 -9.13
CA ILE A 314 -14.84 15.17 -9.87
C ILE A 314 -16.22 15.68 -10.33
N VAL A 315 -17.20 14.79 -10.50
CA VAL A 315 -18.58 15.19 -10.81
C VAL A 315 -19.24 15.78 -9.57
N GLN A 316 -19.02 15.17 -8.41
CA GLN A 316 -19.64 15.59 -7.16
C GLN A 316 -18.96 16.82 -6.53
N PHE A 317 -17.64 16.91 -6.63
CA PHE A 317 -16.82 17.97 -6.02
C PHE A 317 -15.79 18.53 -7.02
N PRO A 318 -16.22 19.17 -8.12
CA PRO A 318 -15.34 19.60 -9.21
C PRO A 318 -14.25 20.59 -8.78
N ASP A 319 -14.59 21.51 -7.87
CA ASP A 319 -13.68 22.58 -7.44
C ASP A 319 -12.78 22.19 -6.26
N LEU A 320 -12.91 20.99 -5.70
CA LEU A 320 -12.25 20.65 -4.44
C LEU A 320 -10.71 20.76 -4.48
N PRO A 321 -10.01 20.30 -5.54
CA PRO A 321 -8.57 20.53 -5.67
C PRO A 321 -8.17 22.01 -5.60
N LYS A 322 -8.95 22.88 -6.24
CA LYS A 322 -8.75 24.33 -6.21
C LYS A 322 -8.96 24.89 -4.80
N LEU A 323 -10.05 24.49 -4.14
CA LEU A 323 -10.39 24.94 -2.79
C LEU A 323 -9.28 24.62 -1.78
N TYR A 324 -8.70 23.40 -1.83
CA TYR A 324 -7.58 23.04 -0.97
C TYR A 324 -6.35 23.92 -1.20
N ARG A 325 -5.99 24.18 -2.46
CA ARG A 325 -4.87 25.06 -2.79
C ARG A 325 -5.07 26.48 -2.27
N GLU A 326 -6.26 27.04 -2.45
CA GLU A 326 -6.58 28.41 -2.03
C GLU A 326 -6.62 28.56 -0.50
N GLU A 327 -7.44 27.76 0.20
CA GLU A 327 -7.62 27.90 1.64
C GLU A 327 -6.34 27.55 2.41
N ALA A 328 -5.59 26.53 1.97
CA ALA A 328 -4.33 26.16 2.64
C ALA A 328 -3.23 27.20 2.41
N ALA A 329 -3.15 27.80 1.20
CA ALA A 329 -2.17 28.84 0.91
C ALA A 329 -2.36 30.10 1.78
N LEU A 330 -3.61 30.47 2.09
CA LEU A 330 -3.92 31.57 3.00
C LEU A 330 -3.38 31.33 4.41
N GLU A 331 -3.48 30.09 4.90
CA GLU A 331 -3.11 29.73 6.26
C GLU A 331 -1.65 29.24 6.41
N GLY A 332 -0.95 29.01 5.28
CA GLY A 332 0.41 28.47 5.23
C GLY A 332 0.49 26.94 5.44
N VAL A 333 -0.63 26.24 5.26
CA VAL A 333 -0.71 24.78 5.36
C VAL A 333 -0.40 24.14 4.01
N ASN A 334 0.28 23.00 4.03
CA ASN A 334 0.59 22.24 2.82
C ASN A 334 -0.70 21.64 2.22
N TYR A 335 -1.14 22.21 1.09
CA TYR A 335 -2.37 21.75 0.42
C TYR A 335 -2.30 20.31 -0.08
N ASP A 336 -1.12 19.79 -0.44
CA ASP A 336 -0.99 18.38 -0.85
C ASP A 336 -1.20 17.45 0.34
N THR A 337 -0.66 17.82 1.50
CA THR A 337 -0.86 17.06 2.75
C THR A 337 -2.32 17.05 3.13
N ALA A 338 -2.97 18.21 3.18
CA ALA A 338 -4.39 18.33 3.51
C ALA A 338 -5.27 17.59 2.49
N PHE A 339 -4.95 17.67 1.20
CA PHE A 339 -5.67 16.95 0.14
C PHE A 339 -5.50 15.43 0.26
N CYS A 340 -4.27 14.94 0.49
CA CYS A 340 -4.01 13.52 0.70
C CYS A 340 -4.68 12.99 1.98
N GLN A 341 -4.69 13.78 3.06
CA GLN A 341 -5.43 13.46 4.27
C GLN A 341 -6.93 13.37 3.99
N MET A 342 -7.50 14.28 3.21
CA MET A 342 -8.90 14.17 2.76
C MET A 342 -9.16 12.90 1.97
N CYS A 343 -8.28 12.53 1.04
CA CYS A 343 -8.42 11.28 0.30
C CYS A 343 -8.40 10.06 1.22
N LEU A 344 -7.62 10.09 2.30
CA LEU A 344 -7.59 9.04 3.31
C LEU A 344 -8.89 9.01 4.14
N GLU A 345 -9.33 10.15 4.66
CA GLU A 345 -10.52 10.28 5.54
C GLU A 345 -11.83 9.93 4.84
N THR A 346 -11.93 10.27 3.56
CA THR A 346 -13.18 10.13 2.78
C THR A 346 -13.18 8.93 1.83
N GLU A 347 -12.10 8.14 1.84
CA GLU A 347 -11.84 7.08 0.85
C GLU A 347 -11.95 7.63 -0.59
N PHE A 348 -11.24 8.73 -0.87
CA PHE A 348 -11.30 9.46 -2.14
C PHE A 348 -12.71 9.98 -2.48
N LEU A 349 -13.38 10.62 -1.52
CA LEU A 349 -14.74 11.16 -1.67
C LEU A 349 -15.79 10.08 -2.01
N GLN A 350 -15.54 8.83 -1.64
CA GLN A 350 -16.58 7.80 -1.74
C GLN A 350 -17.59 7.96 -0.61
N PHE A 351 -17.12 8.42 0.56
CA PHE A 351 -17.90 8.59 1.80
C PHE A 351 -18.57 7.28 2.24
N GLY A 352 -18.39 6.92 3.50
CA GLY A 352 -18.85 5.60 3.89
C GLY A 352 -18.77 5.22 5.35
N GLY A 353 -18.00 5.94 6.15
CA GLY A 353 -18.19 5.94 7.59
C GLY A 353 -19.40 6.79 8.00
N ASP A 354 -19.31 7.37 9.19
CA ASP A 354 -20.38 8.21 9.78
C ASP A 354 -20.56 9.57 9.07
N ILE A 355 -19.70 9.87 8.08
CA ILE A 355 -19.69 11.13 7.34
C ILE A 355 -20.25 10.93 5.95
N ARG A 356 -21.26 11.74 5.63
CA ARG A 356 -21.92 11.81 4.33
C ARG A 356 -21.41 12.99 3.52
N ALA A 357 -21.49 12.89 2.19
CA ALA A 357 -21.00 13.89 1.27
C ALA A 357 -21.63 15.28 1.49
N GLU A 358 -22.91 15.34 1.85
CA GLU A 358 -23.65 16.58 2.05
C GLU A 358 -23.17 17.37 3.28
N GLN A 359 -22.42 16.73 4.19
CA GLN A 359 -21.86 17.40 5.37
C GLN A 359 -20.63 18.25 5.05
N ASN A 360 -20.05 18.13 3.84
CA ASN A 360 -18.80 18.80 3.46
C ASN A 360 -17.66 18.62 4.48
N ASN A 361 -17.68 17.54 5.27
CA ASN A 361 -16.69 17.27 6.31
C ASN A 361 -15.60 16.35 5.77
N PHE A 362 -14.62 16.95 5.12
CA PHE A 362 -13.57 16.22 4.40
C PHE A 362 -12.46 15.67 5.29
N ALA A 363 -12.54 15.86 6.60
CA ALA A 363 -11.42 15.63 7.51
C ALA A 363 -11.80 14.88 8.79
N GLY A 364 -13.00 14.28 8.85
CA GLY A 364 -13.37 13.50 10.03
C GLY A 364 -13.76 14.34 11.26
N LEU A 365 -14.01 15.65 11.11
CA LEU A 365 -14.09 16.54 12.27
C LEU A 365 -15.34 16.26 13.12
N GLY A 366 -15.15 16.12 14.42
CA GLY A 366 -16.24 15.99 15.39
C GLY A 366 -16.84 17.33 15.80
N THR A 367 -18.03 17.29 16.39
CA THR A 367 -18.65 18.44 17.07
C THR A 367 -18.03 18.70 18.46
N ILE A 368 -18.41 19.82 19.08
CA ILE A 368 -18.05 20.09 20.49
C ILE A 368 -18.77 19.08 21.39
N GLY A 369 -18.05 18.52 22.37
CA GLY A 369 -18.60 17.56 23.33
C GLY A 369 -18.63 16.11 22.87
N GLY A 370 -18.18 15.79 21.64
CA GLY A 370 -18.09 14.41 21.16
C GLY A 370 -19.45 13.74 20.99
N GLY A 371 -20.46 14.52 20.56
CA GLY A 371 -21.77 13.97 20.24
C GLY A 371 -21.68 12.92 19.12
N THR A 372 -22.74 12.13 18.96
CA THR A 372 -22.83 11.08 17.95
C THR A 372 -22.77 11.61 16.51
N GLU A 373 -22.96 12.91 16.31
CA GLU A 373 -22.94 13.55 14.99
C GLU A 373 -21.59 14.21 14.71
N ALA A 374 -21.02 13.88 13.54
CA ALA A 374 -19.88 14.58 12.98
C ALA A 374 -20.24 16.03 12.62
N ALA A 375 -19.24 16.91 12.57
CA ALA A 375 -19.43 18.29 12.12
C ALA A 375 -19.98 18.33 10.68
N SER A 376 -20.74 19.37 10.37
CA SER A 376 -21.31 19.62 9.05
C SER A 376 -21.08 21.08 8.68
N PHE A 377 -20.79 21.34 7.41
CA PHE A 377 -20.43 22.65 6.91
C PHE A 377 -21.33 23.05 5.73
N GLU A 378 -21.69 24.33 5.69
CA GLU A 378 -22.65 24.88 4.71
C GLU A 378 -22.20 24.73 3.25
N SER A 379 -20.90 24.65 3.01
CA SER A 379 -20.33 24.50 1.67
C SER A 379 -19.00 23.78 1.72
N ALA A 380 -18.59 23.24 0.56
CA ALA A 380 -17.29 22.60 0.42
C ALA A 380 -16.13 23.53 0.82
N ARG A 381 -16.22 24.84 0.51
CA ARG A 381 -15.18 25.81 0.89
C ARG A 381 -15.04 25.94 2.41
N ILE A 382 -16.16 26.02 3.15
CA ILE A 382 -16.12 26.10 4.61
C ILE A 382 -15.61 24.80 5.21
N GLY A 383 -16.00 23.65 4.66
CA GLY A 383 -15.46 22.35 5.07
C GLY A 383 -13.95 22.23 4.89
N VAL A 384 -13.43 22.65 3.73
CA VAL A 384 -11.98 22.73 3.47
C VAL A 384 -11.32 23.69 4.45
N ARG A 385 -11.88 24.89 4.66
CA ARG A 385 -11.33 25.85 5.63
C ARG A 385 -11.24 25.28 7.04
N ALA A 386 -12.28 24.60 7.51
CA ALA A 386 -12.27 23.95 8.83
C ALA A 386 -11.16 22.90 8.93
N HIS A 387 -10.97 22.08 7.89
CA HIS A 387 -9.87 21.13 7.81
C HIS A 387 -8.51 21.84 7.93
N ILE A 388 -8.28 22.87 7.11
CA ILE A 388 -7.02 23.65 7.12
C ILE A 388 -6.77 24.29 8.48
N GLN A 389 -7.80 24.85 9.12
CA GLN A 389 -7.69 25.42 10.46
C GLN A 389 -7.32 24.37 11.50
N HIS A 390 -7.90 23.17 11.43
CA HIS A 390 -7.58 22.08 12.35
C HIS A 390 -6.12 21.63 12.19
N LEU A 391 -5.64 21.48 10.96
CA LEU A 391 -4.23 21.18 10.67
C LEU A 391 -3.29 22.28 11.19
N LYS A 392 -3.61 23.55 10.94
CA LYS A 392 -2.84 24.68 11.47
C LYS A 392 -2.85 24.70 13.00
N ALA A 393 -3.96 24.30 13.62
CA ALA A 393 -4.05 24.17 15.07
C ALA A 393 -3.00 23.18 15.59
N TYR A 394 -2.92 22.00 15.00
CA TYR A 394 -1.88 21.02 15.35
C TYR A 394 -0.46 21.52 15.07
N ALA A 395 -0.22 22.19 13.94
CA ALA A 395 1.12 22.37 13.42
C ALA A 395 1.79 23.72 13.72
N SER A 396 1.05 24.73 14.17
CA SER A 396 1.58 26.09 14.32
C SER A 396 1.13 26.77 15.60
N LEU A 397 1.82 27.84 16.00
CA LEU A 397 1.34 28.82 17.00
C LEU A 397 0.79 30.11 16.36
N GLU A 398 1.00 30.29 15.05
CA GLU A 398 0.58 31.49 14.34
C GLU A 398 -0.94 31.65 14.33
N PRO A 399 -1.47 32.87 14.50
CA PRO A 399 -2.90 33.13 14.43
C PRO A 399 -3.48 32.75 13.06
N LEU A 400 -4.79 32.51 13.02
CA LEU A 400 -5.49 32.32 11.74
C LEU A 400 -5.53 33.64 10.96
N VAL A 401 -5.51 33.51 9.64
CA VAL A 401 -5.76 34.63 8.74
C VAL A 401 -7.27 34.80 8.56
N GLN A 402 -8.01 33.70 8.44
CA GLN A 402 -9.46 33.68 8.26
C GLN A 402 -10.22 33.49 9.58
N GLU A 403 -11.51 33.84 9.58
CA GLU A 403 -12.40 33.59 10.72
C GLU A 403 -12.51 32.09 11.04
N VAL A 404 -12.55 31.77 12.35
CA VAL A 404 -12.63 30.39 12.84
C VAL A 404 -13.96 29.76 12.43
N VAL A 405 -13.89 28.64 11.71
CA VAL A 405 -15.04 27.79 11.35
C VAL A 405 -14.89 26.36 11.86
N ASP A 406 -13.68 25.93 12.22
CA ASP A 406 -13.43 24.66 12.91
C ASP A 406 -14.02 24.70 14.35
N PRO A 407 -15.06 23.89 14.66
CA PRO A 407 -15.70 23.89 15.97
C PRO A 407 -14.76 23.52 17.11
N ARG A 408 -13.66 22.83 16.80
CA ARG A 408 -12.74 22.26 17.78
C ARG A 408 -11.39 22.98 17.85
N PHE A 409 -11.20 24.04 17.06
CA PHE A 409 -9.94 24.76 16.93
C PHE A 409 -9.31 25.13 18.28
N GLN A 410 -10.13 25.67 19.20
CA GLN A 410 -9.69 26.13 20.52
C GLN A 410 -9.30 25.01 21.50
N PHE A 411 -9.70 23.76 21.24
CA PHE A 411 -9.41 22.62 22.12
C PHE A 411 -8.13 21.89 21.73
N VAL A 412 -7.58 22.16 20.54
CA VAL A 412 -6.29 21.61 20.12
C VAL A 412 -5.17 22.39 20.80
N THR A 413 -4.26 21.70 21.48
CA THR A 413 -3.02 22.32 21.96
C THR A 413 -2.21 22.78 20.75
N ARG A 414 -2.13 24.09 20.55
CA ARG A 414 -1.52 24.69 19.36
C ARG A 414 -0.06 24.25 19.21
N GLY A 415 0.33 23.84 17.99
CA GLY A 415 1.72 23.52 17.66
C GLY A 415 2.25 22.17 18.19
N ILE A 416 1.38 21.31 18.73
CA ILE A 416 1.78 20.02 19.31
C ILE A 416 2.26 18.97 18.28
N ALA A 417 1.89 19.12 17.01
CA ALA A 417 2.20 18.20 15.93
C ALA A 417 2.56 18.97 14.64
N SER A 418 3.84 19.31 14.51
CA SER A 418 4.41 20.06 13.38
C SER A 418 4.66 19.23 12.11
N THR A 419 4.71 17.89 12.25
CA THR A 419 4.93 16.96 11.14
C THR A 419 3.78 15.98 10.99
N ILE A 420 3.62 15.42 9.78
CA ILE A 420 2.58 14.43 9.44
C ILE A 420 2.57 13.26 10.43
N ASN A 421 3.76 12.72 10.77
CA ASN A 421 3.86 11.58 11.69
C ASN A 421 3.36 11.88 13.10
N GLN A 422 3.47 13.14 13.55
CA GLN A 422 2.97 13.55 14.87
C GLN A 422 1.45 13.62 14.95
N LEU A 423 0.71 13.51 13.83
CA LEU A 423 -0.75 13.38 13.82
C LEU A 423 -1.21 11.99 14.29
N SER A 424 -0.35 10.97 14.20
CA SER A 424 -0.67 9.61 14.64
C SER A 424 -0.90 9.55 16.14
N GLY A 425 -1.99 8.89 16.56
CA GLY A 425 -2.44 8.88 17.96
C GLY A 425 -2.99 10.23 18.47
N ARG A 426 -3.07 11.27 17.63
CA ARG A 426 -3.56 12.61 18.01
C ARG A 426 -4.78 13.03 17.21
N TRP A 427 -4.62 13.07 15.88
CA TRP A 427 -5.72 13.29 14.94
C TRP A 427 -6.61 12.04 14.85
N SER A 428 -5.94 10.89 14.72
CA SER A 428 -6.57 9.57 14.67
C SER A 428 -5.99 8.70 15.78
N ALA A 429 -6.78 7.78 16.33
CA ALA A 429 -6.29 6.77 17.28
C ALA A 429 -5.29 5.78 16.63
N ASP A 430 -5.25 5.74 15.29
CA ASP A 430 -4.31 4.95 14.53
C ASP A 430 -2.87 5.48 14.67
N LEU A 431 -1.96 4.63 15.15
CA LEU A 431 -0.55 4.95 15.31
C LEU A 431 0.23 4.97 13.99
N GLU A 432 -0.34 4.41 12.92
CA GLU A 432 0.20 4.41 11.57
C GLU A 432 -0.40 5.53 10.69
N TYR A 433 -1.26 6.38 11.24
CA TYR A 433 -2.00 7.39 10.49
C TYR A 433 -1.09 8.32 9.66
N GLY A 434 -0.03 8.84 10.27
CA GLY A 434 0.93 9.68 9.55
C GLY A 434 1.71 8.94 8.47
N ASN A 435 1.99 7.65 8.67
CA ASN A 435 2.60 6.80 7.65
C ASN A 435 1.66 6.61 6.45
N LYS A 436 0.35 6.44 6.69
CA LYS A 436 -0.68 6.37 5.63
C LYS A 436 -0.80 7.66 4.82
N ILE A 437 -0.79 8.82 5.49
CA ILE A 437 -0.77 10.12 4.79
C ILE A 437 0.51 10.26 3.97
N THR A 438 1.66 9.90 4.54
CA THR A 438 2.95 9.97 3.84
C THR A 438 2.97 9.05 2.62
N ALA A 439 2.41 7.84 2.72
CA ALA A 439 2.26 6.92 1.59
C ALA A 439 1.37 7.52 0.49
N MET A 440 0.24 8.14 0.87
CA MET A 440 -0.65 8.83 -0.07
C MET A 440 0.05 9.99 -0.79
N LEU A 441 0.83 10.78 -0.05
CA LEU A 441 1.59 11.91 -0.59
C LEU A 441 2.67 11.45 -1.59
N LYS A 442 3.40 10.36 -1.27
CA LYS A 442 4.34 9.74 -2.20
C LYS A 442 3.65 9.27 -3.48
N ARG A 443 2.48 8.63 -3.37
CA ARG A 443 1.68 8.21 -4.53
C ARG A 443 1.26 9.40 -5.39
N LEU A 444 0.81 10.49 -4.78
CA LEU A 444 0.48 11.73 -5.50
C LEU A 444 1.70 12.23 -6.27
N TYR A 445 2.84 12.35 -5.62
CA TYR A 445 4.06 12.89 -6.22
C TYR A 445 4.65 12.00 -7.32
N GLU A 446 4.60 10.69 -7.18
CA GLU A 446 4.97 9.75 -8.24
C GLU A 446 4.05 9.91 -9.45
N SER A 447 2.73 9.97 -9.22
CA SER A 447 1.75 10.16 -10.32
C SER A 447 1.90 11.52 -11.01
N ALA A 448 2.36 12.52 -10.27
CA ALA A 448 2.62 13.87 -10.75
C ALA A 448 4.01 14.02 -11.42
N GLY A 449 4.87 13.00 -11.36
CA GLY A 449 6.24 13.04 -11.87
C GLY A 449 7.21 13.90 -11.04
N LEU A 450 6.82 14.25 -9.80
CA LEU A 450 7.60 15.03 -8.83
C LEU A 450 8.58 14.16 -8.05
N LEU A 451 8.25 12.87 -7.90
CA LEU A 451 9.13 11.81 -7.41
C LEU A 451 9.60 10.91 -8.54
#